data_AF-A0A419I0M8-F1
#
_entry.id   AF-A0A419I0M8-F1
#
_cell.length_a   1.000
_cell.length_b   1.000
_cell.length_c   1.000
_cell.angle_alpha   90.00
_cell.angle_beta   90.00
_cell.angle_gamma   90.00
#
_symmetry.space_group_name_H-M   'P 1'
#
loop_
_entity.id
_entity.type
_entity.pdbx_description
1 polymer ?
#
loop_
_entity_poly.entity_id
_entity_poly.type
_entity_poly.pdbx_seq_one_letter_code
_entity_poly.pdbx_strand_id
1 'polypeptide(L)'
;MQEPGSAVRGDYLTRQRYALATALRQGRGKRSYQLAEHLAAEGGVHRSDVLAATTLLLACRAVRDGDTEAASRFTRRLRGLDKGSVELVHQLMWLETGREQGWLPRARYDALLAYARRENRFDLARRAGSIQAREDAPSGWWADLEHQLGPWN
;
A
#
# COMPACT_ATOMS: atom_id res chain seq x y z
N MET A 1 29.69 16.64 -19.82
CA MET A 1 30.02 16.06 -18.51
C MET A 1 28.71 15.63 -17.85
N GLN A 2 28.46 14.33 -17.76
CA GLN A 2 27.33 13.80 -16.99
C GLN A 2 27.76 13.69 -15.53
N GLU A 3 27.00 14.28 -14.62
CA GLU A 3 27.23 14.26 -13.17
C GLU A 3 27.27 12.80 -12.64
N PRO A 4 28.39 12.32 -12.10
CA PRO A 4 28.52 10.95 -11.58
C PRO A 4 27.63 10.68 -10.34
N GLY A 5 27.02 11.71 -9.73
CA GLY A 5 26.18 11.59 -8.55
C GLY A 5 24.78 11.00 -8.80
N SER A 6 24.24 11.07 -10.01
CA SER A 6 22.87 10.62 -10.30
C SER A 6 22.73 9.09 -10.36
N ALA A 7 23.73 8.42 -10.95
CA ALA A 7 23.77 6.95 -11.04
C ALA A 7 23.98 6.30 -9.66
N VAL A 8 24.90 6.86 -8.85
CA VAL A 8 25.20 6.36 -7.50
C VAL A 8 23.99 6.53 -6.56
N ARG A 9 23.26 7.64 -6.68
CA ARG A 9 22.02 7.88 -5.92
C ARG A 9 20.89 6.95 -6.35
N GLY A 10 20.78 6.64 -7.65
CA GLY A 10 19.83 5.66 -8.19
C GLY A 10 20.05 4.24 -7.63
N ASP A 11 21.31 3.81 -7.58
CA ASP A 11 21.70 2.50 -7.01
C ASP A 11 21.48 2.44 -5.49
N TYR A 12 21.67 3.55 -4.80
CA TYR A 12 21.39 3.66 -3.37
C TYR A 12 19.89 3.53 -3.06
N LEU A 13 19.04 4.32 -3.72
CA LEU A 13 17.59 4.27 -3.52
C LEU A 13 17.01 2.91 -3.87
N THR A 14 17.54 2.27 -4.92
CA THR A 14 17.17 0.90 -5.29
C THR A 14 17.46 -0.08 -4.16
N ARG A 15 18.66 -0.03 -3.59
CA ARG A 15 19.02 -0.86 -2.42
C ARG A 15 18.13 -0.59 -1.21
N GLN A 16 17.78 0.67 -0.94
CA GLN A 16 16.89 1.02 0.18
C GLN A 16 15.47 0.49 -0.02
N ARG A 17 14.94 0.52 -1.25
CA ARG A 17 13.64 -0.11 -1.59
C ARG A 17 13.67 -1.62 -1.36
N TYR A 18 14.74 -2.30 -1.78
CA TYR A 18 14.91 -3.73 -1.50
C TYR A 18 15.04 -4.03 0.00
N ALA A 19 15.75 -3.18 0.74
CA ALA A 19 15.88 -3.32 2.19
C ALA A 19 14.52 -3.16 2.89
N LEU A 20 13.71 -2.16 2.48
CA LEU A 20 12.36 -1.96 3.02
C LEU A 20 11.48 -3.17 2.71
N ALA A 21 11.44 -3.63 1.45
CA ALA A 21 10.67 -4.80 1.05
C ALA A 21 11.08 -6.05 1.86
N THR A 22 12.37 -6.21 2.14
CA THR A 22 12.88 -7.31 2.97
C THR A 22 12.46 -7.17 4.43
N ALA A 23 12.54 -5.97 5.01
CA ALA A 23 12.12 -5.71 6.39
C ALA A 23 10.60 -5.95 6.58
N LEU A 24 9.79 -5.55 5.59
CA LEU A 24 8.36 -5.85 5.52
C LEU A 24 8.11 -7.37 5.43
N ARG A 25 8.86 -8.08 4.57
CA ARG A 25 8.85 -9.55 4.50
C ARG A 25 9.41 -10.27 5.73
N GLN A 26 9.95 -9.55 6.70
CA GLN A 26 10.38 -10.12 7.99
C GLN A 26 9.54 -9.62 9.17
N GLY A 27 8.51 -8.79 8.92
CA GLY A 27 7.67 -8.22 9.99
C GLY A 27 8.41 -7.24 10.91
N ARG A 28 9.57 -6.72 10.50
CA ARG A 28 10.44 -5.90 11.35
C ARG A 28 9.95 -4.45 11.42
N GLY A 29 8.83 -4.22 12.12
CA GLY A 29 8.13 -2.92 12.15
C GLY A 29 9.05 -1.71 12.34
N LYS A 30 9.87 -1.68 13.41
CA LYS A 30 10.80 -0.56 13.68
C LYS A 30 11.74 -0.27 12.50
N ARG A 31 12.35 -1.32 11.94
CA ARG A 31 13.29 -1.20 10.81
C ARG A 31 12.57 -0.77 9.53
N SER A 32 11.37 -1.30 9.28
CA SER A 32 10.54 -0.90 8.14
C SER A 32 10.21 0.59 8.19
N TYR A 33 9.84 1.12 9.36
CA TYR A 33 9.60 2.56 9.53
C TYR A 33 10.86 3.39 9.30
N GLN A 34 12.01 3.00 9.86
CA GLN A 34 13.27 3.72 9.64
C GLN A 34 13.64 3.80 8.15
N LEU A 35 13.48 2.69 7.41
CA LEU A 35 13.74 2.64 5.98
C LEU A 35 12.72 3.44 5.17
N ALA A 36 11.46 3.45 5.57
CA ALA A 36 10.40 4.25 4.96
C ALA A 36 10.64 5.75 5.12
N GLU A 37 11.00 6.19 6.34
CA GLU A 37 11.38 7.57 6.64
C GLU A 37 12.56 8.03 5.79
N HIS A 38 13.59 7.17 5.71
CA HIS A 38 14.77 7.46 4.93
C HIS A 38 14.47 7.54 3.42
N LEU A 39 13.64 6.64 2.89
CA LEU A 39 13.18 6.68 1.50
C LEU A 39 12.34 7.92 1.19
N ALA A 40 11.54 8.40 2.13
CA ALA A 40 10.78 9.64 1.95
C ALA A 40 11.70 10.86 1.88
N ALA A 41 12.72 10.92 2.76
CA ALA A 41 13.69 12.01 2.78
C ALA A 41 14.55 12.06 1.50
N GLU A 42 14.97 10.90 0.99
CA GLU A 42 15.91 10.81 -0.12
C GLU A 42 15.26 10.63 -1.49
N GLY A 43 14.05 10.06 -1.56
CA GLY A 43 13.46 9.49 -2.77
C GLY A 43 12.40 10.36 -3.46
N GLY A 44 12.10 11.55 -2.93
CA GLY A 44 11.09 12.45 -3.49
C GLY A 44 9.66 11.91 -3.39
N VAL A 45 9.41 10.94 -2.50
CA VAL A 45 8.08 10.39 -2.23
C VAL A 45 7.53 11.05 -0.98
N HIS A 46 6.23 11.36 -0.97
CA HIS A 46 5.60 11.99 0.17
C HIS A 46 5.71 11.08 1.40
N ARG A 47 6.23 11.63 2.50
CA ARG A 47 6.49 10.87 3.74
C ARG A 47 5.24 10.15 4.23
N SER A 48 4.10 10.82 4.23
CA SER A 48 2.82 10.27 4.67
C SER A 48 2.39 9.05 3.85
N ASP A 49 2.59 9.07 2.53
CA ASP A 49 2.26 7.94 1.64
C ASP A 49 3.10 6.71 1.95
N VAL A 50 4.42 6.88 2.09
CA VAL A 50 5.33 5.76 2.37
C VAL A 50 5.05 5.17 3.75
N LEU A 51 4.75 6.01 4.74
CA LEU A 51 4.39 5.55 6.08
C LEU A 51 3.03 4.83 6.10
N ALA A 52 2.04 5.32 5.36
CA ALA A 52 0.74 4.66 5.21
C ALA A 52 0.90 3.29 4.55
N ALA A 53 1.65 3.22 3.44
CA ALA A 53 1.90 1.98 2.72
C ALA A 53 2.67 0.97 3.59
N THR A 54 3.69 1.44 4.30
CA THR A 54 4.48 0.60 5.22
C THR A 54 3.61 0.04 6.34
N THR A 55 2.75 0.89 6.94
CA THR A 55 1.86 0.47 8.03
C THR A 55 0.82 -0.53 7.55
N LEU A 56 0.21 -0.28 6.38
CA LEU A 56 -0.74 -1.21 5.78
C LEU A 56 -0.10 -2.57 5.49
N LEU A 57 1.08 -2.59 4.86
CA LEU A 57 1.78 -3.84 4.54
C LEU A 57 2.19 -4.62 5.80
N LEU A 58 2.56 -3.95 6.89
CA LEU A 58 2.81 -4.58 8.18
C LEU A 58 1.53 -5.16 8.80
N ALA A 59 0.40 -4.47 8.68
CA ALA A 59 -0.90 -5.00 9.09
C ALA A 59 -1.26 -6.25 8.26
N CYS A 60 -1.11 -6.19 6.92
CA CYS A 60 -1.35 -7.33 6.04
C CYS A 60 -0.52 -8.55 6.40
N ARG A 61 0.74 -8.33 6.70
CA ARG A 61 1.60 -9.40 7.15
C ARG A 61 1.12 -9.99 8.48
N ALA A 62 0.83 -9.15 9.47
CA ALA A 62 0.39 -9.61 10.79
C ALA A 62 -0.87 -10.48 10.70
N VAL A 63 -1.84 -10.08 9.87
CA VAL A 63 -3.04 -10.90 9.57
C VAL A 63 -2.65 -12.26 8.98
N ARG A 64 -1.75 -12.27 7.98
CA ARG A 64 -1.28 -13.51 7.34
C ARG A 64 -0.51 -14.43 8.29
N ASP A 65 0.24 -13.85 9.22
CA ASP A 65 1.01 -14.57 10.25
C ASP A 65 0.12 -15.00 11.43
N GLY A 66 -1.17 -14.62 11.47
CA GLY A 66 -2.09 -14.90 12.56
C GLY A 66 -1.87 -14.05 13.82
N ASP A 67 -1.03 -13.01 13.75
CA ASP A 67 -0.72 -12.11 14.86
C ASP A 67 -1.76 -10.97 14.93
N THR A 68 -2.88 -11.27 15.59
CA THR A 68 -4.03 -10.35 15.72
C THR A 68 -3.70 -9.10 16.54
N GLU A 69 -2.77 -9.18 17.50
CA GLU A 69 -2.34 -8.04 18.32
C GLU A 69 -1.51 -7.06 17.47
N ALA A 70 -0.54 -7.56 16.71
CA ALA A 70 0.24 -6.73 15.80
C ALA A 70 -0.64 -6.14 14.70
N ALA A 71 -1.55 -6.93 14.12
CA ALA A 71 -2.52 -6.44 13.15
C ALA A 71 -3.29 -5.25 13.73
N SER A 72 -3.94 -5.44 14.88
CA SER A 72 -4.71 -4.40 15.59
C SER A 72 -3.90 -3.13 15.87
N ARG A 73 -2.64 -3.29 16.31
CA ARG A 73 -1.73 -2.18 16.58
C ARG A 73 -1.40 -1.39 15.30
N PHE A 74 -1.12 -2.08 14.19
CA PHE A 74 -0.84 -1.41 12.91
C PHE A 74 -2.10 -0.75 12.33
N THR A 75 -3.28 -1.37 12.47
CA THR A 75 -4.56 -0.75 12.09
C THR A 75 -4.78 0.57 12.81
N ARG A 76 -4.62 0.55 14.14
CA ARG A 76 -4.81 1.76 14.97
C ARG A 76 -3.83 2.85 14.56
N ARG A 77 -2.58 2.47 14.28
CA ARG A 77 -1.59 3.40 13.77
C ARG A 77 -1.95 3.96 12.40
N LEU A 78 -2.43 3.13 11.48
CA LEU A 78 -2.85 3.55 10.13
C LEU A 78 -3.97 4.59 10.21
N ARG A 79 -4.96 4.39 11.09
CA ARG A 79 -6.05 5.35 11.33
C ARG A 79 -5.58 6.70 11.90
N GLY A 80 -4.41 6.74 12.52
CA GLY A 80 -3.79 7.97 13.02
C GLY A 80 -2.94 8.71 11.98
N LEU A 81 -2.82 8.19 10.75
CA LEU A 81 -2.07 8.84 9.67
C LEU A 81 -2.95 9.77 8.84
N ASP A 82 -2.31 10.51 7.93
CA ASP A 82 -2.98 11.39 6.98
C ASP A 82 -4.04 10.64 6.16
N LYS A 83 -5.27 11.17 6.14
CA LYS A 83 -6.42 10.50 5.53
C LYS A 83 -6.25 10.31 4.03
N GLY A 84 -5.71 11.30 3.32
CA GLY A 84 -5.49 11.21 1.86
C GLY A 84 -4.47 10.14 1.51
N SER A 85 -3.40 10.05 2.31
CA SER A 85 -2.36 9.01 2.18
C SER A 85 -2.92 7.61 2.44
N VAL A 86 -3.76 7.46 3.48
CA VAL A 86 -4.44 6.20 3.82
C VAL A 86 -5.39 5.79 2.71
N GLU A 87 -6.21 6.72 2.22
CA GLU A 87 -7.13 6.44 1.10
C GLU A 87 -6.36 6.00 -0.14
N LEU A 88 -5.28 6.72 -0.52
CA LEU A 88 -4.42 6.36 -1.64
C LEU A 88 -3.91 4.91 -1.53
N VAL A 89 -3.35 4.53 -0.39
CA VAL A 89 -2.76 3.19 -0.25
C VAL A 89 -3.81 2.09 -0.24
N HIS A 90 -5.05 2.37 0.20
CA HIS A 90 -6.17 1.46 0.05
C HIS A 90 -6.53 1.27 -1.42
N GLN A 91 -6.64 2.35 -2.20
CA GLN A 91 -6.93 2.25 -3.63
C GLN A 91 -5.85 1.48 -4.39
N LEU A 92 -4.58 1.71 -4.05
CA LEU A 92 -3.46 0.96 -4.61
C LEU A 92 -3.53 -0.52 -4.23
N MET A 93 -3.91 -0.84 -2.99
CA MET A 93 -4.07 -2.22 -2.54
C MET A 93 -5.19 -2.93 -3.30
N TRP A 94 -6.36 -2.31 -3.47
CA TRP A 94 -7.44 -2.86 -4.30
C TRP A 94 -7.01 -3.08 -5.74
N LEU A 95 -6.29 -2.12 -6.33
CA LEU A 95 -5.78 -2.27 -7.68
C LEU A 95 -4.85 -3.48 -7.81
N GLU A 96 -3.91 -3.68 -6.87
CA GLU A 96 -3.02 -4.86 -6.91
C GLU A 96 -3.77 -6.17 -6.69
N THR A 97 -4.68 -6.20 -5.71
CA THR A 97 -5.56 -7.35 -5.48
C THR A 97 -6.35 -7.71 -6.74
N GLY A 98 -6.96 -6.72 -7.38
CA GLY A 98 -7.75 -6.94 -8.58
C GLY A 98 -6.93 -7.41 -9.77
N ARG A 99 -5.66 -6.98 -9.85
CA ARG A 99 -4.70 -7.50 -10.85
C ARG A 99 -4.31 -8.94 -10.57
N GLU A 100 -4.09 -9.30 -9.31
CA GLU A 100 -3.75 -10.67 -8.90
C GLU A 100 -4.90 -11.63 -9.17
N GLN A 101 -6.14 -11.23 -8.87
CA GLN A 101 -7.33 -12.07 -9.02
C GLN A 101 -7.94 -12.01 -10.42
N GLY A 102 -7.63 -10.98 -11.20
CA GLY A 102 -8.30 -10.65 -12.46
C GLY A 102 -9.67 -9.99 -12.28
N TRP A 103 -10.13 -9.80 -11.03
CA TRP A 103 -11.44 -9.22 -10.73
C TRP A 103 -11.45 -8.49 -9.37
N LEU A 104 -12.44 -7.61 -9.18
CA LEU A 104 -12.76 -6.93 -7.93
C LEU A 104 -14.27 -6.91 -7.69
N PRO A 105 -14.73 -6.89 -6.43
CA PRO A 105 -16.12 -6.57 -6.11
C PRO A 105 -16.52 -5.22 -6.70
N ARG A 106 -17.73 -5.13 -7.26
CA ARG A 106 -18.24 -3.98 -8.01
C ARG A 106 -18.11 -2.67 -7.24
N ALA A 107 -18.53 -2.68 -5.98
CA ALA A 107 -18.43 -1.51 -5.10
C ALA A 107 -17.00 -0.95 -4.98
N ARG A 108 -15.98 -1.83 -4.97
CA ARG A 108 -14.56 -1.42 -4.83
C ARG A 108 -13.93 -1.02 -6.15
N TYR A 109 -14.33 -1.67 -7.23
CA TYR A 109 -14.00 -1.22 -8.58
C TYR A 109 -14.54 0.20 -8.84
N ASP A 110 -15.80 0.45 -8.49
CA ASP A 110 -16.44 1.75 -8.67
C ASP A 110 -15.82 2.81 -7.76
N ALA A 111 -15.49 2.48 -6.50
CA ALA A 111 -14.76 3.37 -5.59
C ALA A 111 -13.35 3.71 -6.10
N LEU A 112 -12.62 2.73 -6.65
CA LEU A 112 -11.32 2.95 -7.27
C LEU A 112 -11.40 3.91 -8.46
N LEU A 113 -12.40 3.75 -9.33
CA LEU A 113 -12.60 4.67 -10.45
C LEU A 113 -13.04 6.06 -10.01
N ALA A 114 -13.91 6.16 -8.99
CA ALA A 114 -14.33 7.43 -8.42
C ALA A 114 -13.15 8.20 -7.83
N TYR A 115 -12.29 7.52 -7.06
CA TYR A 115 -11.04 8.08 -6.56
C TYR A 115 -10.13 8.53 -7.70
N ALA A 116 -9.90 7.66 -8.70
CA ALA A 116 -9.03 7.97 -9.82
C ALA A 116 -9.47 9.22 -10.59
N ARG A 117 -10.79 9.43 -10.73
CA ARG A 117 -11.34 10.64 -11.35
C ARG A 117 -11.15 11.87 -10.44
N ARG A 118 -11.50 11.76 -9.16
CA ARG A 118 -11.41 12.87 -8.20
C ARG A 118 -9.99 13.40 -8.06
N GLU A 119 -9.00 12.51 -8.00
CA GLU A 119 -7.58 12.85 -7.84
C GLU A 119 -6.85 13.02 -9.18
N ASN A 120 -7.55 13.00 -10.33
CA ASN A 120 -6.96 13.07 -11.68
C ASN A 120 -5.87 12.01 -11.94
N ARG A 121 -6.01 10.82 -11.36
CA ARG A 121 -5.10 9.67 -11.46
C ARG A 121 -5.49 8.74 -12.61
N PHE A 122 -5.35 9.22 -13.84
CA PHE A 122 -5.65 8.45 -15.05
C PHE A 122 -4.82 7.16 -15.17
N ASP A 123 -3.64 7.12 -14.54
CA ASP A 123 -2.82 5.92 -14.43
C ASP A 123 -3.55 4.79 -13.69
N LEU A 124 -4.27 5.10 -12.61
CA LEU A 124 -5.05 4.14 -11.84
C LEU A 124 -6.24 3.64 -12.65
N ALA A 125 -6.98 4.55 -13.29
CA ALA A 125 -8.13 4.19 -14.13
C ALA A 125 -7.72 3.26 -15.29
N ARG A 126 -6.60 3.57 -15.97
CA ARG A 126 -6.07 2.73 -17.05
C ARG A 126 -5.67 1.35 -16.55
N ARG A 127 -5.00 1.26 -15.39
CA ARG A 127 -4.60 -0.03 -14.80
C ARG A 127 -5.81 -0.84 -14.35
N ALA A 128 -6.86 -0.18 -13.86
CA ALA A 128 -8.12 -0.82 -13.47
C ALA A 128 -8.89 -1.41 -14.65
N GLY A 129 -8.76 -0.85 -15.86
CA GLY A 129 -9.49 -1.32 -17.05
C GLY A 129 -9.25 -2.78 -17.47
N SER A 130 -8.22 -3.43 -16.93
CA SER A 130 -7.97 -4.88 -17.11
C SER A 130 -8.64 -5.77 -16.06
N ILE A 131 -9.29 -5.20 -15.06
CA ILE A 131 -9.89 -5.89 -13.92
C ILE A 131 -11.39 -6.02 -14.16
N GLN A 132 -11.92 -7.23 -14.01
CA GLN A 132 -13.36 -7.46 -14.12
C GLN A 132 -14.08 -7.01 -12.83
N ALA A 133 -15.12 -6.19 -12.95
CA ALA A 133 -16.01 -5.91 -11.83
C ALA A 133 -17.05 -7.04 -11.66
N ARG A 134 -17.22 -7.56 -10.45
CA ARG A 134 -18.17 -8.65 -10.13
C ARG A 134 -19.02 -8.33 -8.92
N GLU A 135 -20.22 -8.90 -8.84
CA GLU A 135 -21.09 -8.81 -7.65
C GLU A 135 -20.71 -9.82 -6.56
N ASP A 136 -19.67 -10.62 -6.80
CA ASP A 136 -19.20 -11.65 -5.88
C ASP A 136 -18.75 -11.03 -4.54
N ALA A 137 -19.03 -11.76 -3.46
CA ALA A 137 -18.52 -11.40 -2.16
C ALA A 137 -16.99 -11.34 -2.20
N PRO A 138 -16.39 -10.36 -1.50
CA PRO A 138 -14.96 -10.25 -1.46
C PRO A 138 -14.31 -11.52 -0.87
N SER A 139 -13.27 -12.07 -1.50
CA SER A 139 -12.62 -13.31 -1.07
C SER A 139 -11.09 -13.26 -1.15
N GLY A 140 -10.44 -14.15 -0.38
CA GLY A 140 -8.99 -14.28 -0.26
C GLY A 140 -8.39 -13.46 0.88
N TRP A 141 -7.05 -13.49 0.98
CA TRP A 141 -6.29 -12.93 2.12
C TRP A 141 -6.60 -11.45 2.42
N TRP A 142 -6.96 -10.67 1.41
CA TRP A 142 -7.27 -9.25 1.56
C TRP A 142 -8.71 -9.04 2.09
N ALA A 143 -9.63 -9.99 1.86
CA ALA A 143 -10.97 -9.97 2.44
C ALA A 143 -10.92 -10.21 3.95
N ASP A 144 -10.10 -11.18 4.37
CA ASP A 144 -9.80 -11.44 5.79
C ASP A 144 -9.19 -10.20 6.44
N LEU A 145 -8.32 -9.52 5.69
CA LEU A 145 -7.74 -8.25 6.11
C LEU A 145 -8.80 -7.18 6.32
N GLU A 146 -9.63 -6.86 5.34
CA GLU A 146 -10.69 -5.85 5.53
C GLU A 146 -11.65 -6.21 6.65
N HIS A 147 -11.99 -7.49 6.79
CA HIS A 147 -12.83 -7.96 7.89
C HIS A 147 -12.18 -7.69 9.25
N GLN A 148 -10.89 -8.01 9.41
CA GLN A 148 -10.16 -7.81 10.67
C GLN A 148 -9.83 -6.34 10.94
N LEU A 149 -9.61 -5.54 9.90
CA LEU A 149 -9.30 -4.12 10.03
C LEU A 149 -10.56 -3.26 10.22
N GLY A 150 -11.75 -3.84 9.98
CA GLY A 150 -13.05 -3.20 10.09
C GLY A 150 -13.31 -2.17 8.98
N PRO A 151 -14.53 -1.61 8.92
CA PRO A 151 -14.84 -0.54 7.97
C PRO A 151 -13.96 0.69 8.23
N TRP A 152 -13.39 1.22 7.15
CA TRP A 152 -12.54 2.39 7.16
C TRP A 152 -13.38 3.66 7.01
N ASN A 153 -14.05 4.06 8.09
CA ASN A 153 -14.80 5.32 8.16
C ASN A 153 -13.92 6.50 8.60
#